data_AF-A0A2V7B7Y2-F1
#
_entry.id   AF-A0A2V7B7Y2-F1
#
_cell.length_a   1.000
_cell.length_b   1.000
_cell.length_c   1.000
_cell.angle_alpha   90.00
_cell.angle_beta   90.00
_cell.angle_gamma   90.00
#
_symmetry.space_group_name_H-M   'P 1'
#
loop_
_entity.id
_entity.type
_entity.pdbx_description
1 polymer ?
#
loop_
_entity_poly.entity_id
_entity_poly.type
_entity_poly.pdbx_seq_one_letter_code
_entity_poly.pdbx_strand_id
1 'polypeptide(L)'
;MRRPRGPRYIDAPGDSYIDDWFDSIDRVLALDWERLIAGHPRQGGIGTKDDVRALKGYMTDLKEANEFLPGNIERMCFYWRNGWQ
;
A
#
# COMPACT_ATOMS: atom_id res chain seq x y z
N MET A 1 22.39 -6.53 23.08
CA MET A 1 21.62 -7.80 23.03
C MET A 1 20.74 -7.76 21.78
N ARG A 2 21.05 -8.52 20.74
CA ARG A 2 20.23 -8.60 19.51
C ARG A 2 19.11 -9.62 19.76
N ARG A 3 17.85 -9.22 19.57
CA ARG A 3 16.71 -10.15 19.64
C ARG A 3 16.85 -11.22 18.53
N PRO A 4 16.41 -12.47 18.78
CA PRO A 4 16.45 -13.51 17.76
C PRO A 4 15.55 -13.10 16.59
N ARG A 5 16.06 -13.25 15.35
CA ARG A 5 15.25 -13.08 14.14
C ARG A 5 14.28 -14.26 14.07
N GLY A 6 13.03 -14.00 14.44
CA GLY A 6 11.91 -14.90 14.16
C GLY A 6 11.71 -15.08 12.64
N PRO A 7 10.72 -15.87 12.20
CA PRO A 7 10.40 -15.98 10.78
C PRO A 7 10.24 -14.57 10.22
N ARG A 8 10.88 -14.31 9.07
CA ARG A 8 10.79 -13.03 8.37
C ARG A 8 9.35 -12.85 7.93
N TYR A 9 8.53 -12.27 8.80
CA TYR A 9 7.31 -11.62 8.38
C TYR A 9 7.71 -10.53 7.38
N ILE A 10 6.83 -10.28 6.42
CA ILE A 10 6.99 -9.30 5.37
C ILE A 10 7.04 -7.93 6.05
N ASP A 11 8.24 -7.55 6.53
CA ASP A 11 8.45 -6.31 7.24
C ASP A 11 8.48 -5.18 6.20
N ALA A 12 7.33 -4.55 6.04
CA ALA A 12 7.19 -3.15 5.65
C ALA A 12 8.06 -2.27 6.60
N PRO A 13 8.22 -0.94 6.42
CA PRO A 13 8.81 -0.10 7.46
C PRO A 13 8.19 -0.48 8.82
N GLY A 14 8.99 -0.51 9.88
CA GLY A 14 8.65 -1.26 11.11
C GLY A 14 7.38 -0.84 11.86
N ASP A 15 6.64 0.14 11.33
CA ASP A 15 5.33 0.62 11.75
C ASP A 15 4.16 0.15 10.86
N SER A 16 4.43 -0.64 9.82
CA SER A 16 3.46 -1.05 8.82
C SER A 16 3.13 -2.55 8.94
N TYR A 17 1.85 -2.85 9.10
CA TYR A 17 1.31 -4.20 9.31
C TYR A 17 0.50 -4.59 8.08
N ILE A 18 1.09 -5.40 7.19
CA ILE A 18 0.58 -5.58 5.82
C ILE A 18 -0.77 -6.30 5.77
N ASP A 19 -0.99 -7.28 6.64
CA ASP A 19 -2.30 -7.95 6.72
C ASP A 19 -3.39 -6.97 7.18
N ASP A 20 -3.10 -6.12 8.17
CA ASP A 20 -4.01 -5.08 8.64
C ASP A 20 -4.30 -4.01 7.57
N TRP A 21 -3.34 -3.75 6.68
CA TRP A 21 -3.55 -2.86 5.54
C TRP A 21 -4.59 -3.41 4.58
N PHE A 22 -4.55 -4.70 4.23
CA PHE A 22 -5.54 -5.29 3.34
C PHE A 22 -6.96 -5.18 3.92
N ASP A 23 -7.12 -5.52 5.20
CA ASP A 23 -8.39 -5.36 5.92
C ASP A 23 -8.85 -3.90 5.95
N SER A 24 -7.93 -2.97 6.18
CA SER A 24 -8.24 -1.53 6.22
C SER A 24 -8.63 -0.98 4.85
N ILE A 25 -7.96 -1.41 3.79
CA ILE A 25 -8.29 -1.03 2.41
C ILE A 25 -9.68 -1.51 2.03
N ASP A 26 -10.07 -2.73 2.41
CA ASP A 26 -11.42 -3.24 2.17
C ASP A 26 -12.48 -2.42 2.90
N ARG A 27 -12.22 -2.02 4.15
CA ARG A 27 -13.11 -1.13 4.89
C ARG A 27 -13.23 0.23 4.20
N VAL A 28 -12.12 0.81 3.73
CA VAL A 28 -12.13 2.07 2.97
C VAL A 28 -12.95 1.93 1.69
N LEU A 29 -12.80 0.83 0.94
CA LEU A 29 -13.55 0.59 -0.29
C LEU A 29 -15.06 0.42 -0.06
N ALA A 30 -15.47 -0.05 1.12
CA ALA A 30 -16.88 -0.23 1.47
C ALA A 30 -17.61 1.06 1.86
N LEU A 31 -16.88 2.12 2.26
CA LEU A 31 -17.47 3.41 2.62
C LEU A 31 -18.11 4.11 1.40
N ASP A 32 -19.12 4.95 1.65
CA ASP A 32 -19.74 5.78 0.62
C ASP A 32 -18.94 7.08 0.42
N TRP A 33 -18.05 7.08 -0.57
CA TRP A 33 -17.25 8.23 -0.96
C TRP A 33 -17.02 8.23 -2.47
N GLU A 34 -16.93 9.44 -3.03
CA GLU A 34 -16.77 9.64 -4.47
C GLU A 34 -15.31 9.96 -4.87
N ARG A 35 -14.57 10.62 -3.97
CA ARG A 35 -13.21 11.11 -4.18
C ARG A 35 -12.33 10.91 -2.95
N LEU A 36 -11.04 10.65 -3.16
CA LEU A 36 -10.05 10.42 -2.13
C LEU A 36 -8.90 11.44 -2.23
N ILE A 37 -8.55 12.06 -1.11
CA ILE A 37 -7.30 12.82 -0.97
C ILE A 37 -6.29 11.90 -0.31
N ALA A 38 -5.26 11.49 -1.04
CA ALA A 38 -4.21 10.64 -0.51
C ALA A 38 -3.17 11.46 0.28
N GLY A 39 -2.40 10.77 1.14
CA GLY A 39 -1.29 11.41 1.87
C GLY A 39 -0.18 11.94 0.96
N HIS A 40 -0.01 11.36 -0.23
CA HIS A 40 0.89 11.83 -1.28
C HIS A 40 0.16 11.92 -2.63
N PRO A 41 -0.68 12.95 -2.82
CA PRO A 41 -1.45 13.07 -4.04
C PRO A 41 -0.54 13.43 -5.22
N ARG A 42 -0.88 12.94 -6.41
CA ARG A 42 -0.39 13.51 -7.67
C ARG A 42 -0.72 15.01 -7.71
N GLN A 43 0.06 15.82 -8.42
CA GLN A 43 -0.31 17.23 -8.64
C GLN A 43 -1.72 17.34 -9.23
N GLY A 44 -2.63 18.00 -8.50
CA GLY A 44 -4.05 18.11 -8.86
C GLY A 44 -4.83 16.79 -8.83
N GLY A 45 -4.21 15.71 -8.37
CA GLY A 45 -4.78 14.36 -8.37
C GLY A 45 -5.75 14.18 -7.22
N ILE A 46 -7.02 14.02 -7.56
CA ILE A 46 -8.04 13.51 -6.66
C ILE A 46 -8.26 12.05 -7.02
N GLY A 47 -8.06 11.15 -6.06
CA GLY A 47 -8.18 9.71 -6.27
C GLY A 47 -9.63 9.24 -6.33
N THR A 48 -9.81 8.04 -6.86
CA THR A 48 -11.07 7.34 -7.03
C THR A 48 -11.02 5.96 -6.37
N LYS A 49 -12.16 5.24 -6.32
CA LYS A 49 -12.18 3.84 -5.85
C LYS A 49 -11.28 2.94 -6.69
N ASP A 50 -11.10 3.25 -7.97
CA ASP A 50 -10.25 2.45 -8.86
C ASP A 50 -8.77 2.61 -8.50
N ASP A 51 -8.33 3.80 -8.09
CA ASP A 51 -6.96 4.00 -7.61
C ASP A 51 -6.67 3.20 -6.33
N VAL A 52 -7.66 3.08 -5.44
CA VAL A 52 -7.55 2.27 -4.22
C VAL A 52 -7.55 0.76 -4.54
N ARG A 53 -8.33 0.33 -5.54
CA ARG A 53 -8.28 -1.06 -6.03
C ARG A 53 -6.94 -1.37 -6.68
N ALA A 54 -6.38 -0.44 -7.46
CA ALA A 54 -5.07 -0.57 -8.06
C ALA A 54 -3.97 -0.71 -6.99
N LEU A 55 -4.05 0.07 -5.91
CA LEU A 55 -3.17 -0.13 -4.74
C LEU A 55 -3.27 -1.54 -4.18
N LYS A 56 -4.50 -2.00 -3.91
CA LYS A 56 -4.71 -3.33 -3.33
C LYS A 56 -4.13 -4.42 -4.22
N GLY A 57 -4.30 -4.29 -5.54
CA GLY A 57 -3.71 -5.18 -6.53
C GLY A 57 -2.19 -5.19 -6.45
N TYR A 58 -1.55 -4.02 -6.54
CA TYR A 58 -0.11 -3.87 -6.42
C TYR A 58 0.44 -4.48 -5.12
N MET A 59 -0.20 -4.23 -3.98
CA MET A 59 0.21 -4.82 -2.71
C MET A 59 0.06 -6.35 -2.67
N THR A 60 -0.95 -6.89 -3.35
CA THR A 60 -1.16 -8.35 -3.48
C THR A 60 -0.02 -8.97 -4.27
N ASP A 61 0.32 -8.39 -5.43
CA ASP A 61 1.42 -8.85 -6.28
C ASP A 61 2.75 -8.86 -5.51
N LEU A 62 3.01 -7.82 -4.71
CA LEU A 62 4.20 -7.74 -3.86
C LEU A 62 4.24 -8.82 -2.77
N LYS A 63 3.10 -9.07 -2.12
CA LYS A 63 2.98 -10.11 -1.09
C LYS A 63 3.23 -11.50 -1.68
N GLU A 64 2.71 -11.76 -2.88
CA GLU A 64 2.90 -13.02 -3.59
C GLU A 64 4.33 -13.21 -4.12
N ALA A 65 4.97 -12.15 -4.59
CA ALA A 65 6.35 -12.18 -5.07
C ALA A 65 7.39 -12.39 -3.96
N ASN A 66 7.00 -12.30 -2.67
CA ASN A 66 7.88 -12.35 -1.51
C ASN A 66 9.06 -11.34 -1.60
N GLU A 67 8.85 -10.24 -2.33
CA GLU A 67 9.84 -9.19 -2.52
C GLU A 67 9.78 -8.19 -1.36
N PHE A 68 10.95 -7.93 -0.77
CA PHE A 68 11.15 -7.02 0.34
C PHE A 68 10.55 -5.62 0.08
N LEU A 69 9.70 -5.16 1.00
CA LEU A 69 8.84 -3.98 0.84
C LEU A 69 9.50 -2.59 0.87
N PRO A 70 10.64 -2.33 1.51
CA PRO A 70 11.20 -0.98 1.60
C PRO A 70 11.44 -0.28 0.24
N GLY A 71 11.90 -1.01 -0.78
CA GLY A 71 12.04 -0.45 -2.14
C GLY A 71 10.70 -0.37 -2.90
N ASN A 72 9.76 -1.24 -2.55
CA ASN A 72 8.47 -1.33 -3.23
C ASN A 72 7.44 -0.33 -2.69
N ILE A 73 7.63 0.18 -1.47
CA ILE A 73 6.85 1.29 -0.91
C ILE A 73 7.27 2.62 -1.53
N GLU A 74 8.56 2.85 -1.79
CA GLU A 74 8.97 4.02 -2.57
C GLU A 74 8.36 3.99 -3.96
N ARG A 75 8.32 2.80 -4.59
CA ARG A 75 7.64 2.58 -5.87
C ARG A 75 6.13 2.78 -5.77
N MET A 76 5.48 2.34 -4.69
CA MET A 76 4.07 2.64 -4.41
C MET A 76 3.84 4.16 -4.34
N CYS A 77 4.63 4.88 -3.55
CA CYS A 77 4.57 6.33 -3.42
C CYS A 77 4.78 7.04 -4.76
N PHE A 78 5.65 6.47 -5.61
CA PHE A 78 5.88 6.96 -6.96
C PHE A 78 4.67 6.74 -7.88
N TYR A 79 4.06 5.54 -7.89
CA TYR A 79 2.83 5.28 -8.66
C TYR A 79 1.67 6.13 -8.18
N TRP A 80 1.54 6.32 -6.87
CA TRP A 80 0.50 7.21 -6.34
C TRP A 80 0.68 8.66 -6.79
N ARG A 81 1.93 9.13 -6.88
CA ARG A 81 2.26 10.47 -7.36
C ARG A 81 2.12 10.61 -8.88
N ASN A 82 2.38 9.57 -9.66
CA ASN A 82 2.51 9.68 -11.12
C ASN A 82 1.39 8.97 -11.90
N GLY A 83 0.54 8.20 -11.23
CA GLY A 83 -0.43 7.30 -11.82
C GLY A 83 0.07 5.85 -11.89
N TRP A 84 -0.87 4.91 -11.90
CA TRP A 84 -0.64 3.50 -12.16
C TRP A 84 -0.37 3.31 -13.66
N GLN A 85 0.83 2.84 -14.04
CA GLN A 85 1.25 2.60 -15.43
C GLN A 85 1.34 1.10 -15.74
#